data_AF-D1PN18-F1
#
_entry.id   AF-D1PN18-F1
#
_cell.length_a   1.000
_cell.length_b   1.000
_cell.length_c   1.000
_cell.angle_alpha   90.00
_cell.angle_beta   90.00
_cell.angle_gamma   90.00
#
_symmetry.space_group_name_H-M   'P 1'
#
loop_
_entity.id
_entity.type
_entity.pdbx_description
1 polymer ?
#
loop_
_entity_poly.entity_id
_entity_poly.type
_entity_poly.pdbx_seq_one_letter_code
_entity_poly.pdbx_strand_id
1 'polypeptide(L)'
;MIKGFTSGVHWTDYLEEFELYEEITVNGQEYILVHAGLHNFAETKKLSDYQLYEVIWEPTDYDKVYFKDKILITGHTPVQLISKGKSEKILKMNNHTNCCSRATRTAWPTTPS
;
A
#
# COMPACT_ATOMS: atom_id res chain seq x y z
N MET A 1 2.27 -19.65 28.02
CA MET A 1 3.73 -19.41 28.06
C MET A 1 4.05 -18.47 26.90
N ILE A 2 4.20 -17.18 27.18
CA ILE A 2 4.48 -16.15 26.17
C ILE A 2 5.97 -16.29 25.84
N LYS A 3 6.31 -16.62 24.60
CA LYS A 3 7.72 -16.68 24.17
C LYS A 3 8.28 -15.26 24.21
N GLY A 4 9.22 -15.08 25.14
CA GLY A 4 9.89 -13.81 25.39
C GLY A 4 10.66 -13.30 24.19
N PHE A 5 10.76 -11.98 24.15
CA PHE A 5 11.57 -11.17 23.26
C PHE A 5 13.02 -11.64 23.31
N THR A 6 13.49 -12.38 22.31
CA THR A 6 14.91 -12.66 22.12
C THR A 6 15.56 -11.42 21.53
N SER A 7 16.47 -10.81 22.27
CA SER A 7 17.45 -9.85 21.75
C SER A 7 18.21 -10.51 20.60
N GLY A 8 17.92 -10.11 19.35
CA GLY A 8 18.57 -10.73 18.20
C GLY A 8 18.19 -10.17 16.82
N VAL A 9 17.31 -9.18 16.73
CA VAL A 9 17.06 -8.41 15.51
C VAL A 9 17.04 -6.95 15.91
N HIS A 10 17.99 -6.15 15.42
CA HIS A 10 17.97 -4.72 15.66
C HIS A 10 16.87 -4.10 14.78
N TRP A 11 16.23 -3.02 15.24
CA TRP A 11 15.12 -2.41 14.49
C TRP A 11 15.55 -1.89 13.11
N THR A 12 16.86 -1.65 12.91
CA THR A 12 17.43 -1.32 11.59
C THR A 12 17.36 -2.50 10.65
N ASP A 13 17.66 -3.71 11.11
CA ASP A 13 17.64 -4.92 10.30
C ASP A 13 16.21 -5.17 9.78
N TYR A 14 15.20 -4.93 10.62
CA TYR A 14 13.79 -4.97 10.22
C TYR A 14 13.42 -3.95 9.14
N LEU A 15 14.03 -2.75 9.16
CA LEU A 15 13.80 -1.73 8.12
C LEU A 15 14.53 -2.06 6.82
N GLU A 16 15.69 -2.72 6.91
CA GLU A 16 16.46 -3.17 5.75
C GLU A 16 15.78 -4.34 5.01
N GLU A 17 15.04 -5.18 5.75
CA GLU A 17 14.23 -6.27 5.19
C GLU A 17 12.90 -5.80 4.57
N PHE A 18 12.62 -4.49 4.52
CA PHE A 18 11.34 -3.99 4.01
C PHE A 18 11.23 -4.17 2.49
N GLU A 19 10.39 -5.12 2.07
CA GLU A 19 10.04 -5.30 0.67
C GLU A 19 9.10 -4.20 0.19
N LEU A 20 9.39 -3.64 -1.00
CA LEU A 20 8.57 -2.58 -1.60
C LEU A 20 7.18 -3.08 -2.01
N TYR A 21 7.11 -4.35 -2.42
CA TYR A 21 5.91 -5.00 -2.87
C TYR A 21 5.96 -6.48 -2.50
N GLU A 22 4.79 -7.10 -2.39
CA GLU A 22 4.65 -8.55 -2.20
C GLU A 22 3.63 -9.09 -3.20
N GLU A 23 3.95 -10.18 -3.89
CA GLU A 23 3.02 -10.90 -4.75
C GLU A 23 2.57 -12.20 -4.06
N ILE A 24 1.28 -12.33 -3.80
CA ILE A 24 0.71 -13.51 -3.13
C ILE A 24 -0.42 -14.12 -3.97
N THR A 25 -0.57 -15.44 -3.88
CA THR A 25 -1.69 -16.15 -4.50
C THR A 25 -2.49 -16.87 -3.42
N VAL A 26 -3.79 -16.56 -3.33
CA VAL A 26 -4.70 -17.20 -2.37
C VAL A 26 -5.89 -17.75 -3.14
N ASN A 27 -6.11 -19.06 -3.04
CA ASN A 27 -7.22 -19.76 -3.73
C ASN A 27 -7.29 -19.48 -5.25
N GLY A 28 -6.14 -19.34 -5.91
CA GLY A 28 -6.05 -19.04 -7.34
C GLY A 28 -6.27 -17.58 -7.73
N GLN A 29 -6.49 -16.68 -6.76
CA GLN A 29 -6.49 -15.24 -6.99
C GLN A 29 -5.12 -14.65 -6.66
N GLU A 30 -4.56 -13.90 -7.60
CA GLU A 30 -3.32 -13.14 -7.41
C GLU A 30 -3.60 -11.79 -6.77
N TYR A 31 -2.74 -11.41 -5.83
CA TYR A 31 -2.74 -10.12 -5.15
C TYR A 31 -1.35 -9.51 -5.20
N ILE A 32 -1.30 -8.20 -5.37
CA ILE A 32 -0.09 -7.40 -5.26
C ILE A 32 -0.28 -6.46 -4.09
N LEU A 33 0.60 -6.50 -3.11
CA LEU A 33 0.58 -5.62 -1.94
C LEU A 33 1.64 -4.53 -2.15
N VAL A 34 1.25 -3.27 -2.00
CA VAL A 34 2.17 -2.11 -2.02
C VAL A 34 1.79 -1.11 -0.92
N HIS A 35 2.75 -0.31 -0.47
CA HIS A 35 2.50 0.64 0.63
C HIS A 35 1.48 1.73 0.27
N ALA A 36 1.68 2.48 -0.81
CA ALA A 36 0.82 3.61 -1.20
C ALA A 36 0.17 3.43 -2.58
N GLY A 37 0.97 3.07 -3.58
CA GLY A 37 0.54 2.92 -4.96
C GLY A 37 1.69 2.63 -5.90
N LEU A 38 1.46 2.75 -7.20
CA LEU A 38 2.49 2.64 -8.23
C LEU A 38 2.51 3.93 -9.05
N HIS A 39 3.45 4.81 -8.74
CA HIS A 39 3.70 6.02 -9.52
C HIS A 39 4.21 5.67 -10.92
N ASN A 40 3.81 6.45 -11.93
CA ASN A 40 4.13 6.19 -13.34
C ASN A 40 3.82 4.75 -13.78
N PHE A 41 2.65 4.24 -13.36
CA PHE A 41 2.23 2.90 -13.70
C PHE A 41 2.22 2.67 -15.22
N ALA A 42 2.84 1.57 -15.64
CA ALA A 42 2.75 1.05 -17.00
C ALA A 42 2.55 -0.46 -16.94
N GLU A 43 1.60 -0.99 -17.72
CA GLU A 43 1.28 -2.43 -17.76
C GLU A 43 2.51 -3.29 -18.13
N THR A 44 3.47 -2.72 -18.88
CA THR A 44 4.70 -3.39 -19.30
C THR A 44 5.84 -3.29 -18.30
N LYS A 45 5.74 -2.42 -17.28
CA LYS A 45 6.79 -2.21 -16.27
C LYS A 45 6.67 -3.28 -15.20
N LYS A 46 7.76 -4.02 -14.95
CA LYS A 46 7.77 -5.05 -13.92
C LYS A 46 7.76 -4.40 -12.54
N LEU A 47 7.18 -5.08 -11.54
CA LEU A 47 7.18 -4.59 -10.15
C LEU A 47 8.61 -4.37 -9.61
N SER A 48 9.56 -5.22 -10.01
CA SER A 48 10.99 -5.09 -9.67
C SER A 48 11.65 -3.81 -10.20
N ASP A 49 11.06 -3.17 -11.21
CA ASP A 49 11.64 -2.00 -11.86
C ASP A 49 11.18 -0.69 -11.18
N TYR A 50 10.23 -0.76 -10.24
CA TYR A 50 9.78 0.39 -9.47
C TYR A 50 10.80 0.76 -8.40
N GLN A 51 11.06 2.06 -8.28
CA GLN A 51 11.92 2.60 -7.24
C GLN A 51 11.15 2.82 -5.95
N LEU A 52 11.85 2.84 -4.81
CA LEU A 52 11.26 3.10 -3.49
C LEU A 52 10.27 4.28 -3.49
N TYR A 53 10.69 5.43 -4.03
CA TYR A 53 9.86 6.65 -4.06
C TYR A 53 8.59 6.51 -4.92
N GLU A 54 8.60 5.62 -5.91
CA GLU A 54 7.44 5.37 -6.77
C GLU A 54 6.36 4.53 -6.08
N VAL A 55 6.71 3.85 -4.98
CA VAL A 55 5.82 2.90 -4.29
C VAL A 55 5.30 3.41 -2.95
N ILE A 56 6.07 4.29 -2.27
CA ILE A 56 5.76 4.72 -0.90
C ILE A 56 5.00 6.04 -0.76
N TRP A 57 5.04 6.92 -1.76
CA TRP A 57 4.54 8.31 -1.61
C TRP A 57 3.20 8.57 -2.26
N GLU A 58 3.02 8.12 -3.51
CA GLU A 58 1.83 8.51 -4.26
C GLU A 58 0.65 7.60 -3.99
N PRO A 59 -0.55 8.18 -3.77
CA PRO A 59 -1.77 7.41 -3.63
C PRO A 59 -2.12 6.70 -4.93
N THR A 60 -2.70 5.52 -4.80
CA THR A 60 -3.29 4.81 -5.95
C THR A 60 -4.45 5.59 -6.54
N ASP A 61 -4.48 5.66 -7.88
CA ASP A 61 -5.61 6.20 -8.63
C ASP A 61 -6.67 5.10 -8.80
N TYR A 62 -7.70 5.14 -7.96
CA TYR A 62 -8.78 4.15 -7.94
C TYR A 62 -9.71 4.23 -9.15
N ASP A 63 -9.69 5.31 -9.93
CA ASP A 63 -10.50 5.43 -11.16
C ASP A 63 -9.89 4.63 -12.32
N LYS A 64 -8.62 4.21 -12.21
CA LYS A 64 -7.92 3.37 -13.19
C LYS A 64 -7.89 1.91 -12.77
N VAL A 65 -7.85 1.00 -13.75
CA VAL A 65 -7.53 -0.41 -13.53
C VAL A 65 -6.05 -0.61 -13.83
N TYR A 66 -5.28 -1.03 -12.82
CA TYR A 66 -3.83 -1.25 -12.97
C TYR A 66 -3.57 -2.67 -13.48
N PHE A 67 -4.17 -3.65 -12.82
CA PHE A 67 -4.06 -5.06 -13.19
C PHE A 67 -5.46 -5.63 -13.44
N LYS A 68 -5.67 -6.19 -14.63
CA LYS A 68 -6.97 -6.77 -15.02
C LYS A 68 -7.23 -8.10 -14.30
N ASP A 69 -6.18 -8.87 -14.06
CA ASP A 69 -6.27 -10.24 -13.53
C ASP A 69 -5.82 -10.36 -12.06
N LYS A 70 -5.26 -9.28 -11.48
CA LYS A 70 -4.73 -9.24 -10.12
C LYS A 70 -5.44 -8.18 -9.29
N ILE A 71 -5.48 -8.37 -7.97
CA ILE A 71 -6.01 -7.38 -7.04
C ILE A 71 -4.85 -6.60 -6.41
N LEU A 72 -4.84 -5.28 -6.59
CA LEU A 72 -3.86 -4.39 -5.97
C LEU A 72 -4.34 -3.99 -4.57
N ILE A 73 -3.57 -4.34 -3.54
CA ILE A 73 -3.83 -3.96 -2.15
C ILE A 73 -2.89 -2.81 -1.79
N THR A 74 -3.46 -1.70 -1.33
CA THR A 74 -2.74 -0.47 -1.01
C THR A 74 -3.11 0.08 0.37
N GLY A 75 -2.25 0.94 0.89
CA GLY A 75 -2.47 1.66 2.13
C GLY A 75 -2.18 3.15 1.96
N HIS A 76 -1.38 3.68 2.88
CA HIS A 76 -0.96 5.08 2.96
C HIS A 76 -2.11 6.08 3.16
N THR A 77 -2.93 6.32 2.15
CA THR A 77 -4.03 7.28 2.18
C THR A 77 -5.27 6.69 2.86
N PRO A 78 -5.77 7.32 3.95
CA PRO A 78 -6.95 6.83 4.63
C PRO A 78 -8.19 6.76 3.72
N VAL A 79 -8.94 5.66 3.81
CA VAL A 79 -10.17 5.39 3.06
C VAL A 79 -11.17 6.53 3.18
N GLN A 80 -11.24 7.23 4.32
CA GLN A 80 -12.16 8.36 4.49
C GLN A 80 -11.81 9.56 3.63
N LEU A 81 -10.54 9.75 3.27
CA LEU A 81 -10.13 10.83 2.35
C LEU A 81 -10.53 10.50 0.91
N ILE A 82 -10.49 9.22 0.54
CA ILE A 82 -10.82 8.76 -0.82
C ILE A 82 -12.35 8.66 -1.00
N SER A 83 -13.05 8.09 -0.02
CA SER A 83 -14.50 7.87 -0.03
C SER A 83 -15.34 9.12 0.31
N LYS A 84 -14.71 10.30 0.39
CA LYS A 84 -15.35 11.59 0.70
C LYS A 84 -16.12 11.58 2.04
N GLY A 85 -15.51 11.02 3.08
CA GLY A 85 -16.04 11.05 4.44
C GLY A 85 -17.01 9.93 4.81
N LYS A 86 -17.17 8.89 3.97
CA LYS A 86 -17.92 7.68 4.35
C LYS A 86 -17.19 6.94 5.48
N SER A 87 -17.95 6.29 6.36
CA SER A 87 -17.42 5.50 7.49
C SER A 87 -16.86 4.14 7.07
N GLU A 88 -16.49 3.97 5.80
CA GLU A 88 -15.93 2.73 5.28
C GLU A 88 -14.52 2.52 5.84
N LYS A 89 -14.23 1.27 6.22
CA LYS A 89 -12.91 0.87 6.71
C LYS A 89 -12.04 0.25 5.62
N ILE A 90 -12.67 -0.26 4.56
CA ILE A 90 -12.02 -0.89 3.43
C ILE A 90 -12.68 -0.33 2.18
N LEU A 91 -11.88 0.19 1.25
CA LEU A 91 -12.33 0.60 -0.08
C LEU A 91 -12.05 -0.55 -1.05
N LYS A 92 -13.01 -0.86 -1.93
CA LYS A 92 -12.80 -1.79 -3.06
C LYS A 92 -13.33 -1.16 -4.34
N MET A 93 -12.48 -1.00 -5.34
CA MET A 93 -12.84 -0.37 -6.61
C MET A 93 -11.83 -0.75 -7.70
N ASN A 94 -12.27 -1.09 -8.92
CA ASN A 94 -11.40 -1.29 -10.09
C ASN A 94 -10.20 -2.25 -9.86
N ASN A 95 -10.46 -3.40 -9.21
CA ASN A 95 -9.45 -4.38 -8.78
C ASN A 95 -8.44 -3.84 -7.75
N HIS A 96 -8.73 -2.73 -7.11
CA HIS A 96 -7.94 -2.19 -6.00
C HIS A 96 -8.68 -2.37 -4.68
N THR A 97 -7.93 -2.60 -3.62
CA THR A 97 -8.41 -2.64 -2.24
C THR A 97 -7.52 -1.74 -1.38
N ASN A 98 -8.12 -0.80 -0.63
CA ASN A 98 -7.41 0.01 0.36
C ASN A 98 -7.81 -0.40 1.77
N CYS A 99 -6.83 -0.71 2.62
CA CYS A 99 -7.04 -1.12 4.01
C CYS A 99 -6.66 -0.05 5.06
N CYS A 100 -6.18 1.13 4.64
CA CYS A 100 -5.86 2.25 5.51
C CYS A 100 -7.14 2.88 6.05
N SER A 101 -7.67 2.36 7.15
CA SER A 101 -8.93 2.84 7.73
C SER A 101 -8.79 4.09 8.59
N ARG A 102 -7.56 4.51 8.96
CA ARG A 102 -7.28 5.75 9.72
C ARG A 102 -5.77 5.96 9.86
N ALA A 103 -5.24 7.07 9.37
CA ALA A 103 -3.93 7.54 9.81
C ALA A 103 -4.07 8.17 11.21
N THR A 104 -3.06 8.06 12.07
CA THR A 104 -2.95 8.95 13.24
C THR A 104 -3.09 10.39 12.73
N ARG A 105 -3.89 11.20 13.43
CA ARG A 105 -4.40 12.49 12.93
C ARG A 105 -3.28 13.54 12.86
N THR A 106 -2.38 13.41 11.90
CA THR A 106 -1.38 14.41 11.49
C THR A 106 -1.18 14.23 9.98
N ALA A 107 -2.15 14.69 9.20
CA ALA A 107 -1.83 15.14 7.86
C ALA A 107 -0.77 16.23 8.03
N TRP A 108 0.44 16.01 7.51
CA TRP A 108 1.41 17.09 7.40
C TRP A 108 0.75 18.22 6.60
N PRO A 109 0.68 19.45 7.13
CA PRO A 109 0.07 20.55 6.40
C PRO A 109 1.02 20.96 5.28
N THR A 110 0.77 20.50 4.06
CA THR A 110 1.37 21.09 2.86
C THR A 110 0.58 22.35 2.49
N THR A 111 0.81 23.43 3.23
CA THR A 111 0.50 24.78 2.77
C THR A 111 1.74 25.63 2.92
N PRO A 112 2.37 26.10 1.83
CA PRO A 112 3.34 27.17 1.90
C PRO A 112 2.59 28.46 2.22
N SER A 113 3.05 29.18 3.26
CA SER A 113 2.74 30.59 3.47
C SER A 113 3.42 31.47 2.42
#